data_AF-A0A7W1AH05-F1
#
_entry.id   AF-A0A7W1AH05-F1
#
_cell.length_a   1.000
_cell.length_b   1.000
_cell.length_c   1.000
_cell.angle_alpha   90.00
_cell.angle_beta   90.00
_cell.angle_gamma   90.00
#
_symmetry.space_group_name_H-M   'P 1'
#
loop_
_entity.id
_entity.type
_entity.pdbx_description
1 polymer ?
#
loop_
_entity_poly.entity_id
_entity_poly.type
_entity_poly.pdbx_seq_one_letter_code
_entity_poly.pdbx_strand_id
1 'polypeptide(L)'
;MKLRSMLARAVVLGVGATQAGCCCPELEYPEATVELTEPSPQLAALIADCDANANEEKCRALCAEALKIFFGDATYAVVECEVTEVAAGTTRVHVVYDDGTVCGRAPAGLVSSGRIAGHDQVIAWLARAAHLEAASVVAFAHLAADLARLGAPRALILGALAAAQDEVRHAAMLRALVDFEVPVARIAPYQPASLRELAMQNAVEGCVRETIGAAVNLWQAEQATNPVFRAVFARIAEDELRHAELSWRLDAWLQTQLSESDAADVIAVRARARSAIEGVALEVTSPLARELLGLPDRTQLRAIAAMIDLDERQRLELGERVA
;
A
#
# COMPACT_ATOMS: atom_id res chain seq x y z
N MET A 1 -10.90 17.91 11.17
CA MET A 1 -11.62 17.62 12.45
C MET A 1 -12.67 16.51 12.32
N LYS A 2 -13.52 16.48 11.28
CA LYS A 2 -14.46 15.37 11.00
C LYS A 2 -13.73 14.02 10.77
N LEU A 3 -12.71 13.99 9.89
CA LEU A 3 -11.94 12.78 9.56
C LEU A 3 -11.25 12.16 10.80
N ARG A 4 -10.54 12.96 11.59
CA ARG A 4 -9.92 12.53 12.87
C ARG A 4 -10.94 11.92 13.84
N SER A 5 -12.10 12.58 14.03
CA SER A 5 -13.15 12.08 14.94
C SER A 5 -13.80 10.78 14.46
N MET A 6 -13.83 10.58 13.15
CA MET A 6 -14.41 9.40 12.51
C MET A 6 -13.46 8.22 12.56
N LEU A 7 -12.20 8.40 12.17
CA LEU A 7 -11.17 7.37 12.25
C LEU A 7 -10.96 6.93 13.71
N ALA A 8 -10.95 7.86 14.67
CA ALA A 8 -10.91 7.52 16.09
C ALA A 8 -12.13 6.66 16.54
N ARG A 9 -13.33 6.89 15.99
CA ARG A 9 -14.51 6.05 16.28
C ARG A 9 -14.40 4.64 15.69
N ALA A 10 -13.69 4.47 14.57
CA ALA A 10 -13.41 3.16 13.97
C ALA A 10 -12.60 2.29 14.92
N VAL A 11 -11.58 2.90 15.53
CA VAL A 11 -10.65 2.22 16.44
C VAL A 11 -11.34 1.83 17.76
N VAL A 12 -12.23 2.68 18.28
CA VAL A 12 -12.93 2.47 19.56
C VAL A 12 -13.99 1.34 19.52
N LEU A 13 -14.58 1.04 18.36
CA LEU A 13 -15.72 0.11 18.25
C LEU A 13 -15.37 -1.38 18.19
N GLY A 14 -14.09 -1.76 18.32
CA GLY A 14 -13.66 -3.11 18.71
C GLY A 14 -14.43 -4.27 18.06
N VAL A 15 -14.38 -4.37 16.73
CA VAL A 15 -15.04 -5.49 16.02
C VAL A 15 -14.21 -6.77 16.22
N GLY A 16 -14.88 -7.81 16.71
CA GLY A 16 -14.29 -9.04 17.23
C GLY A 16 -13.41 -9.81 16.24
N ALA A 17 -12.34 -10.40 16.80
CA ALA A 17 -11.26 -11.05 16.09
C ALA A 17 -11.67 -12.36 15.40
N THR A 18 -11.47 -12.40 14.08
CA THR A 18 -11.22 -13.63 13.30
C THR A 18 -10.18 -13.31 12.21
N GLN A 19 -9.37 -14.31 11.87
CA GLN A 19 -8.00 -14.18 11.35
C GLN A 19 -7.85 -13.67 9.89
N ALA A 20 -6.66 -13.05 9.66
CA ALA A 20 -5.89 -12.79 8.41
C ALA A 20 -6.27 -11.62 7.47
N GLY A 21 -5.62 -10.43 7.53
CA GLY A 21 -5.97 -9.13 6.87
C GLY A 21 -5.02 -8.49 5.83
N CYS A 22 -5.27 -7.27 5.29
CA CYS A 22 -4.47 -6.13 4.66
C CYS A 22 -3.15 -6.24 3.79
N CYS A 23 -2.68 -5.31 2.91
CA CYS A 23 -3.16 -4.55 1.70
C CYS A 23 -2.02 -4.05 0.76
N CYS A 24 -2.14 -4.17 -0.58
CA CYS A 24 -1.71 -3.17 -1.59
C CYS A 24 -2.21 -3.50 -3.03
N PRO A 25 -3.19 -2.77 -3.61
CA PRO A 25 -3.49 -2.87 -5.04
C PRO A 25 -3.20 -1.56 -5.77
N GLU A 26 -2.42 -1.65 -6.85
CA GLU A 26 -2.06 -0.57 -7.78
C GLU A 26 -0.77 0.22 -7.51
N LEU A 27 0.19 -0.37 -6.80
CA LEU A 27 1.57 -0.32 -7.31
C LEU A 27 1.72 -1.39 -8.39
N GLU A 28 2.66 -1.25 -9.32
CA GLU A 28 3.15 -2.42 -10.08
C GLU A 28 3.43 -3.51 -9.04
N TYR A 29 2.58 -4.53 -9.03
CA TYR A 29 2.69 -5.61 -8.07
C TYR A 29 4.09 -6.21 -8.26
N PRO A 30 4.86 -6.39 -7.18
CA PRO A 30 6.20 -6.92 -7.30
C PRO A 30 6.18 -8.21 -8.11
N GLU A 31 7.08 -8.27 -9.08
CA GLU A 31 7.24 -9.41 -9.96
C GLU A 31 8.44 -10.23 -9.48
N ALA A 32 8.30 -11.54 -9.48
CA ALA A 32 9.39 -12.46 -9.25
C ALA A 32 9.46 -13.46 -10.39
N THR A 33 10.66 -13.69 -10.89
CA THR A 33 10.93 -14.82 -11.77
C THR A 33 11.61 -15.90 -10.94
N VAL A 34 10.87 -16.97 -10.65
CA VAL A 34 11.35 -18.09 -9.86
C VAL A 34 11.77 -19.22 -10.78
N GLU A 35 13.02 -19.66 -10.63
CA GLU A 35 13.55 -20.83 -11.33
C GLU A 35 13.42 -22.06 -10.43
N LEU A 36 12.63 -23.03 -10.89
CA LEU A 36 12.37 -24.30 -10.21
C LEU A 36 13.25 -25.38 -10.85
N THR A 37 14.40 -25.66 -10.24
CA THR A 37 15.33 -26.71 -10.68
C THR A 37 14.98 -28.03 -9.99
N GLU A 38 14.85 -29.10 -10.77
CA GLU A 38 14.51 -30.46 -10.28
C GLU A 38 13.28 -30.47 -9.34
N PRO A 39 12.10 -30.01 -9.80
CA PRO A 39 10.92 -29.88 -8.96
C PRO A 39 10.51 -31.23 -8.36
N SER A 40 10.08 -31.21 -7.09
CA SER A 40 9.52 -32.38 -6.43
C SER A 40 8.32 -32.93 -7.21
N PRO A 41 7.93 -34.22 -7.03
CA PRO A 41 6.78 -34.79 -7.72
C PRO A 41 5.48 -33.99 -7.53
N GLN A 42 5.31 -33.38 -6.36
CA GLN A 42 4.18 -32.51 -6.05
C GLN A 42 4.22 -31.22 -6.86
N LEU A 43 5.39 -30.58 -6.95
CA LEU A 43 5.57 -29.34 -7.71
C LEU A 43 5.49 -29.59 -9.22
N ALA A 44 6.02 -30.72 -9.70
CA ALA A 44 5.90 -31.15 -11.10
C ALA A 44 4.42 -31.35 -11.52
N ALA A 45 3.57 -31.86 -10.62
CA ALA A 45 2.14 -31.97 -10.87
C ALA A 45 1.46 -30.59 -10.98
N LEU A 46 1.81 -29.64 -10.11
CA LEU A 46 1.30 -28.26 -10.18
C LEU A 46 1.74 -27.54 -11.46
N ILE A 47 2.99 -27.74 -11.90
CA ILE A 47 3.52 -27.22 -13.17
C ILE A 47 2.70 -27.74 -14.34
N ALA A 48 2.53 -29.07 -14.43
CA ALA A 48 1.78 -29.70 -15.53
C ALA A 48 0.31 -29.28 -15.56
N ASP A 49 -0.32 -29.12 -14.40
CA ASP A 49 -1.72 -28.69 -14.28
C ASP A 49 -1.94 -27.22 -14.69
N CYS A 50 -0.97 -26.35 -14.41
CA CYS A 50 -1.03 -24.94 -14.82
C CYS A 50 -0.77 -24.79 -16.34
N ASP A 51 0.25 -25.48 -16.87
CA ASP A 51 0.66 -25.41 -18.28
C ASP A 51 -0.39 -26.01 -19.25
N ALA A 52 -1.05 -27.10 -18.86
CA ALA A 52 -1.95 -27.83 -19.75
C ALA A 52 -3.39 -27.25 -19.81
N ASN A 53 -3.86 -26.57 -18.77
CA ASN A 53 -5.28 -26.21 -18.62
C ASN A 53 -5.55 -24.76 -18.23
N ALA A 54 -4.51 -23.92 -18.01
CA ALA A 54 -4.64 -22.51 -17.59
C ALA A 54 -5.71 -22.30 -16.51
N ASN A 55 -5.84 -23.25 -15.57
CA ASN A 55 -6.79 -23.12 -14.48
C ASN A 55 -6.18 -22.13 -13.47
N GLU A 56 -6.79 -20.96 -13.39
CA GLU A 56 -6.34 -19.84 -12.57
C GLU A 56 -6.09 -20.23 -11.11
N GLU A 57 -6.92 -21.09 -10.52
CA GLU A 57 -6.76 -21.56 -9.14
C GLU A 57 -5.53 -22.47 -8.98
N LYS A 58 -5.29 -23.35 -9.96
CA LYS A 58 -4.14 -24.27 -9.94
C LYS A 58 -2.82 -23.56 -10.24
N CYS A 59 -2.84 -22.58 -11.15
CA CYS A 59 -1.71 -21.71 -11.40
C CYS A 59 -1.37 -20.87 -10.15
N ARG A 60 -2.37 -20.32 -9.45
CA ARG A 60 -2.12 -19.64 -8.17
C ARG A 60 -1.47 -20.56 -7.13
N ALA A 61 -1.86 -21.83 -7.05
CA ALA A 61 -1.21 -22.79 -6.16
C ALA A 61 0.26 -23.05 -6.53
N LEU A 62 0.57 -23.21 -7.82
CA LEU A 62 1.96 -23.31 -8.31
C LEU A 62 2.78 -22.08 -7.92
N CYS A 63 2.29 -20.88 -8.23
CA CYS A 63 2.98 -19.64 -7.94
C CYS A 63 3.12 -19.37 -6.44
N ALA A 64 2.15 -19.78 -5.62
CA ALA A 64 2.26 -19.69 -4.17
C ALA A 64 3.39 -20.58 -3.64
N GLU A 65 3.53 -21.81 -4.14
CA GLU A 65 4.66 -22.69 -3.80
C GLU A 65 5.99 -22.17 -4.36
N ALA A 66 6.01 -21.62 -5.57
CA ALA A 66 7.20 -21.00 -6.14
C ALA A 66 7.69 -19.81 -5.29
N LEU A 67 6.77 -18.96 -4.83
CA LEU A 67 7.10 -17.87 -3.92
C LEU A 67 7.58 -18.38 -2.56
N LYS A 68 7.05 -19.50 -2.04
CA LYS A 68 7.58 -20.12 -0.81
C LYS A 68 9.00 -20.64 -0.98
N ILE A 69 9.32 -21.25 -2.12
CA ILE A 69 10.68 -21.72 -2.42
C ILE A 69 11.63 -20.53 -2.52
N PHE A 70 11.18 -19.44 -3.14
CA PHE A 70 12.01 -18.26 -3.38
C PHE A 70 12.21 -17.39 -2.12
N PHE A 71 11.17 -17.25 -1.30
CA PHE A 71 11.14 -16.33 -0.14
C PHE A 71 11.04 -17.03 1.23
N GLY A 72 11.04 -18.37 1.29
CA GLY A 72 10.79 -19.15 2.51
C GLY A 72 9.30 -19.31 2.83
N ASP A 73 8.93 -19.77 4.04
CA ASP A 73 7.54 -20.09 4.43
C ASP A 73 6.55 -18.90 4.45
N ALA A 74 6.95 -17.73 3.92
CA ALA A 74 6.09 -16.58 3.71
C ALA A 74 5.00 -16.89 2.67
N THR A 75 3.76 -16.47 2.97
CA THR A 75 2.62 -16.64 2.06
C THR A 75 2.29 -15.31 1.41
N TYR A 76 2.23 -15.29 0.09
CA TYR A 76 1.92 -14.12 -0.71
C TYR A 76 0.63 -14.34 -1.48
N ALA A 77 -0.14 -13.27 -1.69
CA ALA A 77 -1.30 -13.35 -2.55
C ALA A 77 -0.82 -13.25 -4.00
N VAL A 78 -0.94 -14.35 -4.76
CA VAL A 78 -0.63 -14.38 -6.19
C VAL A 78 -1.71 -13.59 -6.93
N VAL A 79 -1.28 -12.55 -7.65
CA VAL A 79 -2.10 -11.67 -8.46
C VAL A 79 -2.15 -12.18 -9.89
N GLU A 80 -0.99 -12.51 -10.45
CA GLU A 80 -0.84 -13.11 -11.77
C GLU A 80 0.26 -14.18 -11.72
N CYS A 81 0.07 -15.21 -12.53
CA CYS A 81 0.94 -16.37 -12.55
C CYS A 81 1.08 -16.88 -13.97
N GLU A 82 2.30 -16.85 -14.49
CA GLU A 82 2.62 -17.33 -15.84
C GLU A 82 3.80 -18.29 -15.80
N VAL A 83 3.64 -19.46 -16.43
CA VAL A 83 4.77 -20.35 -16.71
C VAL A 83 5.43 -19.85 -17.99
N THR A 84 6.61 -19.26 -17.84
CA THR A 84 7.31 -18.59 -18.96
C THR A 84 8.25 -19.51 -19.72
N GLU A 85 8.75 -20.58 -19.08
CA GLU A 85 9.62 -21.56 -19.72
C GLU A 85 9.53 -22.93 -19.05
N VAL A 86 9.48 -23.99 -19.86
CA VAL A 86 9.58 -25.39 -19.41
C VAL A 86 10.69 -26.08 -20.20
N ALA A 87 11.82 -26.33 -19.54
CA ALA A 87 12.97 -27.07 -20.06
C ALA A 87 13.20 -28.35 -19.25
N ALA A 88 14.00 -29.27 -19.77
CA ALA A 88 14.27 -30.55 -19.11
C ALA A 88 14.88 -30.36 -17.71
N GLY A 89 14.04 -30.49 -16.67
CA GLY A 89 14.44 -30.35 -15.27
C GLY A 89 14.50 -28.91 -14.74
N THR A 90 14.08 -27.91 -15.53
CA THR A 90 14.02 -26.50 -15.08
C THR A 90 12.75 -25.85 -15.59
N THR A 91 11.98 -25.26 -14.68
CA THR A 91 10.77 -24.50 -15.01
C THR A 91 10.92 -23.08 -14.49
N ARG A 92 10.62 -22.08 -15.33
CA ARG A 92 10.61 -20.67 -14.94
C ARG A 92 9.18 -20.17 -14.82
N VAL A 93 8.85 -19.65 -13.65
CA VAL A 93 7.53 -19.09 -13.37
C VAL A 93 7.69 -17.60 -13.10
N HIS A 94 6.93 -16.79 -13.83
CA HIS A 94 6.75 -15.37 -13.53
C HIS A 94 5.54 -15.24 -12.60
N VAL A 95 5.75 -14.52 -11.50
CA VAL A 95 4.75 -14.33 -10.46
C VAL A 95 4.62 -12.86 -10.18
N VAL A 96 3.42 -12.35 -10.33
CA VAL A 96 3.00 -11.04 -9.85
C VAL A 96 2.25 -11.27 -8.55
N TYR A 97 2.61 -10.58 -7.47
CA TYR A 97 2.05 -10.87 -6.17
C TYR A 97 1.91 -9.64 -5.28
N ASP A 98 0.95 -9.68 -4.36
CA ASP A 98 0.73 -8.66 -3.34
C ASP A 98 1.47 -9.05 -2.06
N ASP A 99 2.18 -8.10 -1.49
CA ASP A 99 3.00 -8.22 -0.29
C ASP A 99 2.52 -7.32 0.86
N GLY A 100 1.34 -6.70 0.76
CA GLY A 100 0.54 -6.33 1.92
C GLY A 100 1.03 -5.20 2.84
N THR A 101 2.06 -4.40 2.51
CA THR A 101 2.48 -3.26 3.36
C THR A 101 1.88 -1.95 2.89
N VAL A 102 1.05 -1.34 3.74
CA VAL A 102 0.48 0.00 3.53
C VAL A 102 1.28 1.02 4.35
N CYS A 103 2.10 1.83 3.68
CA CYS A 103 2.67 3.03 4.27
C CYS A 103 2.80 4.10 3.17
N GLY A 104 2.16 5.25 3.37
CA GLY A 104 2.25 6.45 2.54
C GLY A 104 1.88 6.30 1.05
N ARG A 105 1.93 7.46 0.38
CA ARG A 105 1.85 7.64 -1.08
C ARG A 105 3.14 7.19 -1.75
N ALA A 106 3.04 6.21 -2.63
CA ALA A 106 4.18 5.80 -3.44
C ALA A 106 4.40 6.72 -4.66
N PRO A 107 5.66 6.95 -5.07
CA PRO A 107 5.95 7.70 -6.29
C PRO A 107 5.70 6.84 -7.53
N ALA A 108 5.24 7.47 -8.62
CA ALA A 108 5.25 6.82 -9.92
C ALA A 108 6.67 6.35 -10.27
N GLY A 109 6.81 5.09 -10.67
CA GLY A 109 8.09 4.48 -11.02
C GLY A 109 8.94 4.05 -9.83
N LEU A 110 8.36 3.78 -8.65
CA LEU A 110 9.07 3.08 -7.56
C LEU A 110 9.46 1.66 -8.04
N VAL A 111 10.75 1.37 -8.14
CA VAL A 111 11.26 0.08 -8.65
C VAL A 111 11.85 -0.82 -7.56
N SER A 112 11.95 -0.33 -6.33
CA SER A 112 12.43 -1.10 -5.19
C SER A 112 11.28 -1.43 -4.25
N SER A 113 11.22 -2.68 -3.78
CA SER A 113 10.20 -3.13 -2.83
C SER A 113 10.53 -2.82 -1.35
N GLY A 114 11.79 -2.46 -1.06
CA GLY A 114 12.26 -2.23 0.31
C GLY A 114 12.41 -3.48 1.16
N ARG A 115 12.21 -4.66 0.57
CA ARG A 115 12.21 -5.92 1.31
C ARG A 115 13.60 -6.36 1.74
N ILE A 116 13.62 -7.05 2.86
CA ILE A 116 14.79 -7.69 3.43
C ILE A 116 14.44 -9.15 3.74
N ALA A 117 15.25 -10.09 3.25
CA ALA A 117 15.03 -11.52 3.45
C ALA A 117 15.68 -12.01 4.76
N GLY A 118 15.07 -13.00 5.40
CA GLY A 118 15.68 -13.71 6.55
C GLY A 118 15.69 -12.95 7.89
N HIS A 119 14.94 -11.85 8.00
CA HIS A 119 14.79 -11.10 9.25
C HIS A 119 13.50 -11.45 9.99
N ASP A 120 13.46 -11.12 11.29
CA ASP A 120 12.23 -11.16 12.09
C ASP A 120 11.13 -10.32 11.44
N GLN A 121 9.86 -10.78 11.51
CA GLN A 121 8.75 -10.13 10.81
C GLN A 121 8.48 -8.70 11.30
N VAL A 122 8.73 -8.39 12.57
CA VAL A 122 8.60 -7.02 13.09
C VAL A 122 9.64 -6.12 12.43
N ILE A 123 10.88 -6.61 12.38
CA ILE A 123 12.01 -5.91 11.81
C ILE A 123 11.86 -5.70 10.30
N ALA A 124 11.41 -6.73 9.59
CA ALA A 124 11.10 -6.66 8.16
C ALA A 124 10.01 -5.62 7.88
N TRP A 125 8.94 -5.60 8.67
CA TRP A 125 7.87 -4.62 8.54
C TRP A 125 8.37 -3.19 8.78
N LEU A 126 9.13 -2.95 9.87
CA LEU A 126 9.65 -1.62 10.20
C LEU A 126 10.61 -1.08 9.16
N ALA A 127 11.51 -1.92 8.64
CA ALA A 127 12.43 -1.54 7.58
C ALA A 127 11.69 -1.22 6.29
N ARG A 128 10.66 -1.99 5.96
CA ARG A 128 9.84 -1.74 4.78
C ARG A 128 9.01 -0.46 4.92
N ALA A 129 8.41 -0.22 6.09
CA ALA A 129 7.73 1.05 6.37
C ALA A 129 8.71 2.22 6.20
N ALA A 130 9.91 2.16 6.79
CA ALA A 130 10.94 3.19 6.61
C ALA A 130 11.33 3.42 5.15
N HIS A 131 11.42 2.35 4.35
CA HIS A 131 11.68 2.43 2.92
C HIS A 131 10.56 3.14 2.16
N LEU A 132 9.30 2.81 2.48
CA LEU A 132 8.13 3.39 1.82
C LEU A 132 8.00 4.88 2.19
N GLU A 133 8.18 5.28 3.44
CA GLU A 133 8.20 6.71 3.80
C GLU A 133 9.32 7.46 3.07
N ALA A 134 10.50 6.85 2.93
CA ALA A 134 11.58 7.45 2.15
C ALA A 134 11.21 7.62 0.67
N ALA A 135 10.43 6.71 0.10
CA ALA A 135 9.88 6.85 -1.24
C ALA A 135 8.79 7.95 -1.31
N SER A 136 7.95 8.07 -0.28
CA SER A 136 6.90 9.09 -0.16
C SER A 136 7.46 10.51 -0.21
N VAL A 137 8.67 10.75 0.32
CA VAL A 137 9.38 12.04 0.16
C VAL A 137 9.45 12.46 -1.31
N VAL A 138 9.83 11.54 -2.19
CA VAL A 138 9.96 11.79 -3.62
C VAL A 138 8.59 11.91 -4.27
N ALA A 139 7.61 11.12 -3.83
CA ALA A 139 6.24 11.18 -4.34
C ALA A 139 5.61 12.56 -4.10
N PHE A 140 5.77 13.12 -2.90
CA PHE A 140 5.29 14.46 -2.57
C PHE A 140 6.10 15.57 -3.25
N ALA A 141 7.41 15.38 -3.45
CA ALA A 141 8.24 16.32 -4.21
C ALA A 141 7.81 16.38 -5.70
N HIS A 142 7.59 15.23 -6.33
CA HIS A 142 7.05 15.14 -7.69
C HIS A 142 5.65 15.75 -7.78
N LEU A 143 4.78 15.46 -6.81
CA LEU A 143 3.46 16.08 -6.71
C LEU A 143 3.55 17.61 -6.67
N ALA A 144 4.41 18.17 -5.83
CA ALA A 144 4.59 19.62 -5.75
C ALA A 144 5.04 20.23 -7.09
N ALA A 145 5.94 19.54 -7.81
CA ALA A 145 6.41 19.96 -9.13
C ALA A 145 5.28 19.93 -10.18
N ASP A 146 4.50 18.85 -10.22
CA ASP A 146 3.37 18.73 -11.15
C ASP A 146 2.27 19.75 -10.85
N LEU A 147 1.96 19.99 -9.57
CA LEU A 147 1.00 21.01 -9.15
C LEU A 147 1.44 22.41 -9.56
N ALA A 148 2.72 22.75 -9.37
CA ALA A 148 3.26 24.03 -9.81
C ALA A 148 3.17 24.18 -11.33
N ARG A 149 3.52 23.14 -12.08
CA ARG A 149 3.44 23.10 -13.55
C ARG A 149 2.01 23.27 -14.07
N LEU A 150 1.03 22.69 -13.36
CA LEU A 150 -0.40 22.77 -13.70
C LEU A 150 -1.08 24.05 -13.18
N GLY A 151 -0.35 24.94 -12.51
CA GLY A 151 -0.90 26.20 -12.00
C GLY A 151 -1.85 26.03 -10.80
N ALA A 152 -1.65 24.98 -10.00
CA ALA A 152 -2.48 24.70 -8.84
C ALA A 152 -2.41 25.81 -7.78
N PRO A 153 -3.45 25.95 -6.92
CA PRO A 153 -3.42 26.85 -5.78
C PRO A 153 -2.15 26.67 -4.93
N ARG A 154 -1.52 27.79 -4.56
CA ARG A 154 -0.27 27.81 -3.78
C ARG A 154 -0.35 26.98 -2.49
N ALA A 155 -1.53 26.91 -1.87
CA ALA A 155 -1.74 26.12 -0.66
C ALA A 155 -1.59 24.61 -0.88
N LEU A 156 -1.94 24.08 -2.07
CA LEU A 156 -1.76 22.65 -2.39
C LEU A 156 -0.28 22.33 -2.63
N ILE A 157 0.44 23.22 -3.33
CA ILE A 157 1.89 23.07 -3.59
C ILE A 157 2.66 23.10 -2.27
N LEU A 158 2.39 24.08 -1.40
CA LEU A 158 3.02 24.17 -0.08
C LEU A 158 2.62 22.99 0.82
N GLY A 159 1.39 22.49 0.71
CA GLY A 159 0.95 21.28 1.40
C GLY A 159 1.77 20.05 1.01
N ALA A 160 1.98 19.84 -0.29
CA ALA A 160 2.80 18.72 -0.78
C ALA A 160 4.26 18.83 -0.32
N LEU A 161 4.85 20.04 -0.37
CA LEU A 161 6.22 20.25 0.14
C LEU A 161 6.33 20.02 1.65
N ALA A 162 5.31 20.40 2.42
CA ALA A 162 5.25 20.10 3.85
C ALA A 162 5.13 18.61 4.12
N ALA A 163 4.27 17.89 3.37
CA ALA A 163 4.15 16.44 3.47
C ALA A 163 5.50 15.75 3.18
N ALA A 164 6.22 16.17 2.13
CA ALA A 164 7.56 15.65 1.86
C ALA A 164 8.55 15.83 3.03
N GLN A 165 8.45 16.93 3.79
CA GLN A 165 9.26 17.14 4.99
C GLN A 165 8.81 16.29 6.17
N ASP A 166 7.52 16.00 6.28
CA ASP A 166 6.97 15.08 7.26
C ASP A 166 7.53 13.67 6.98
N GLU A 167 7.56 13.25 5.73
CA GLU A 167 8.08 11.92 5.33
C GLU A 167 9.56 11.72 5.60
N VAL A 168 10.38 12.76 5.47
CA VAL A 168 11.80 12.69 5.87
C VAL A 168 11.90 12.34 7.36
N ARG A 169 11.00 12.88 8.19
CA ARG A 169 10.98 12.57 9.63
C ARG A 169 10.43 11.18 9.88
N HIS A 170 9.36 10.76 9.19
CA HIS A 170 8.76 9.43 9.35
C HIS A 170 9.77 8.33 9.00
N ALA A 171 10.42 8.45 7.84
CA ALA A 171 11.47 7.55 7.39
C ALA A 171 12.61 7.45 8.42
N ALA A 172 13.05 8.58 8.97
CA ALA A 172 14.10 8.61 10.00
C ALA A 172 13.66 7.95 11.32
N MET A 173 12.42 8.19 11.76
CA MET A 173 11.85 7.60 12.97
C MET A 173 11.76 6.08 12.86
N LEU A 174 11.24 5.55 11.76
CA LEU A 174 11.12 4.11 11.51
C LEU A 174 12.50 3.47 11.30
N ARG A 175 13.40 4.12 10.56
CA ARG A 175 14.78 3.67 10.38
C ARG A 175 15.55 3.54 11.69
N ALA A 176 15.26 4.38 12.68
CA ALA A 176 15.88 4.31 14.00
C ALA A 176 15.44 3.09 14.83
N LEU A 177 14.36 2.41 14.43
CA LEU A 177 13.86 1.20 15.09
C LEU A 177 14.50 -0.09 14.56
N VAL A 178 15.36 0.01 13.54
CA VAL A 178 16.08 -1.13 12.96
C VAL A 178 17.59 -0.90 13.03
N ASP A 179 18.34 -1.97 13.33
CA ASP A 179 19.77 -1.93 13.65
C ASP A 179 20.69 -2.18 12.43
N PHE A 180 20.14 -2.32 11.24
CA PHE A 180 20.86 -2.45 9.97
C PHE A 180 20.45 -1.36 8.98
N GLU A 181 21.14 -1.34 7.85
CA GLU A 181 20.88 -0.41 6.77
C GLU A 181 19.62 -0.79 5.99
N VAL A 182 18.57 0.03 6.09
CA VAL A 182 17.35 -0.11 5.27
C VAL A 182 17.70 0.15 3.81
N PRO A 183 17.22 -0.70 2.87
CA PRO A 183 17.42 -0.49 1.44
C PRO A 183 16.96 0.89 0.99
N VAL A 184 17.77 1.56 0.17
CA VAL A 184 17.43 2.88 -0.38
C VAL A 184 16.29 2.75 -1.41
N ALA A 185 15.32 3.66 -1.36
CA ALA A 185 14.27 3.78 -2.37
C ALA A 185 14.88 4.11 -3.75
N ARG A 186 14.66 3.22 -4.71
CA ARG A 186 15.04 3.42 -6.12
C ARG A 186 13.79 3.77 -6.90
N ILE A 187 13.83 4.92 -7.55
CA ILE A 187 12.69 5.51 -8.25
C ILE A 187 13.17 5.89 -9.65
N ALA A 188 12.36 5.58 -10.66
CA ALA A 188 12.62 5.96 -12.03
C ALA A 188 12.74 7.50 -12.15
N PRO A 189 13.47 8.01 -13.16
CA PRO A 189 13.59 9.45 -13.37
C PRO A 189 12.22 10.12 -13.48
N TYR A 190 12.07 11.28 -12.82
CA TYR A 190 10.84 12.08 -12.84
C TYR A 190 10.36 12.34 -14.27
N GLN A 191 9.09 12.01 -14.52
CA GLN A 191 8.36 12.39 -15.72
C GLN A 191 7.12 13.20 -15.28
N PRO A 192 6.89 14.39 -15.86
CA PRO A 192 5.72 15.18 -15.49
C PRO A 192 4.41 14.47 -15.83
N ALA A 193 3.54 14.28 -14.84
CA ALA A 193 2.23 13.65 -15.05
C ALA A 193 1.25 14.62 -15.73
N SER A 194 0.44 14.16 -16.68
CA SER A 194 -0.72 14.89 -17.17
C SER A 194 -1.76 15.12 -16.06
N LEU A 195 -2.72 16.02 -16.30
CA LEU A 195 -3.79 16.30 -15.33
C LEU A 195 -4.57 15.03 -14.96
N ARG A 196 -4.91 14.21 -15.97
CA ARG A 196 -5.62 12.94 -15.79
C ARG A 196 -4.80 11.94 -14.99
N GLU A 197 -3.53 11.73 -15.36
CA GLU A 197 -2.63 10.83 -14.64
C GLU A 197 -2.45 11.26 -13.18
N LEU A 198 -2.26 12.56 -12.93
CA LEU A 198 -2.13 13.10 -11.58
C LEU A 198 -3.39 12.86 -10.74
N ALA A 199 -4.57 12.97 -11.35
CA ALA A 199 -5.84 12.67 -10.69
C ALA A 199 -6.04 11.19 -10.40
N MET A 200 -5.69 10.31 -11.33
CA MET A 200 -5.73 8.86 -11.10
C MET A 200 -4.75 8.46 -10.00
N GLN A 201 -3.52 8.97 -10.03
CA GLN A 201 -2.52 8.74 -8.97
C GLN A 201 -3.01 9.28 -7.63
N ASN A 202 -3.56 10.49 -7.59
CA ASN A 202 -4.08 11.06 -6.35
C ASN A 202 -5.28 10.26 -5.81
N ALA A 203 -6.14 9.72 -6.66
CA ALA A 203 -7.24 8.87 -6.22
C ALA A 203 -6.77 7.60 -5.51
N VAL A 204 -5.74 6.93 -6.04
CA VAL A 204 -5.18 5.70 -5.46
C VAL A 204 -4.28 6.03 -4.28
N GLU A 205 -3.18 6.72 -4.54
CA GLU A 205 -2.11 6.91 -3.57
C GLU A 205 -2.50 7.94 -2.52
N GLY A 206 -3.15 9.02 -2.93
CA GLY A 206 -3.58 10.09 -2.03
C GLY A 206 -4.86 9.74 -1.27
N CYS A 207 -5.98 9.62 -1.97
CA CYS A 207 -7.29 9.52 -1.33
C CYS A 207 -7.48 8.17 -0.63
N VAL A 208 -7.04 7.07 -1.25
CA VAL A 208 -7.21 5.74 -0.67
C VAL A 208 -6.05 5.41 0.28
N ARG A 209 -4.80 5.41 -0.21
CA ARG A 209 -3.68 4.90 0.58
C ARG A 209 -3.29 5.78 1.76
N GLU A 210 -3.18 7.11 1.61
CA GLU A 210 -2.93 8.00 2.77
C GLU A 210 -4.03 7.87 3.82
N THR A 211 -5.30 7.80 3.40
CA THR A 211 -6.41 7.70 4.36
C THR A 211 -6.39 6.39 5.13
N ILE A 212 -6.10 5.27 4.46
CA ILE A 212 -5.95 3.96 5.10
C ILE A 212 -4.70 3.94 5.98
N GLY A 213 -3.57 4.45 5.50
CA GLY A 213 -2.32 4.56 6.24
C GLY A 213 -2.49 5.37 7.53
N ALA A 214 -3.13 6.54 7.46
CA ALA A 214 -3.47 7.34 8.62
C ALA A 214 -4.34 6.59 9.64
N ALA A 215 -5.34 5.84 9.15
CA ALA A 215 -6.21 5.04 10.00
C ALA A 215 -5.49 3.86 10.67
N VAL A 216 -4.60 3.18 9.92
CA VAL A 216 -3.75 2.11 10.44
C VAL A 216 -2.78 2.68 11.47
N ASN A 217 -2.13 3.82 11.22
CA ASN A 217 -1.23 4.47 12.18
C ASN A 217 -1.96 4.89 13.48
N LEU A 218 -3.18 5.40 13.38
CA LEU A 218 -4.03 5.66 14.56
C LEU A 218 -4.34 4.38 15.34
N TRP A 219 -4.69 3.31 14.62
CA TRP A 219 -4.94 2.01 15.22
C TRP A 219 -3.69 1.46 15.92
N GLN A 220 -2.53 1.50 15.27
CA GLN A 220 -1.26 1.06 15.85
C GLN A 220 -0.86 1.91 17.06
N ALA A 221 -1.13 3.22 17.03
CA ALA A 221 -0.92 4.13 18.16
C ALA A 221 -1.75 3.79 19.40
N GLU A 222 -2.83 3.00 19.26
CA GLU A 222 -3.63 2.53 20.39
C GLU A 222 -3.34 1.07 20.74
N GLN A 223 -3.16 0.22 19.72
CA GLN A 223 -3.16 -1.23 19.86
C GLN A 223 -1.75 -1.86 19.98
N ALA A 224 -0.69 -1.18 19.54
CA ALA A 224 0.66 -1.73 19.59
C ALA A 224 1.10 -1.99 21.03
N THR A 225 1.44 -3.24 21.37
CA THR A 225 1.84 -3.58 22.75
C THR A 225 3.24 -3.10 23.10
N ASN A 226 4.10 -2.86 22.10
CA ASN A 226 5.37 -2.21 22.31
C ASN A 226 5.17 -0.69 22.52
N PRO A 227 5.57 -0.12 23.67
CA PRO A 227 5.35 1.29 23.98
C PRO A 227 6.15 2.24 23.10
N VAL A 228 7.31 1.82 22.58
CA VAL A 228 8.13 2.62 21.66
C VAL A 228 7.42 2.73 20.31
N PHE A 229 6.94 1.61 19.76
CA PHE A 229 6.22 1.61 18.49
C PHE A 229 4.94 2.43 18.59
N ARG A 230 4.19 2.26 19.68
CA ARG A 230 3.00 3.06 19.97
C ARG A 230 3.26 4.56 19.91
N ALA A 231 4.33 5.03 20.54
CA ALA A 231 4.70 6.44 20.55
C ALA A 231 5.12 6.96 19.16
N VAL A 232 5.84 6.14 18.38
CA VAL A 232 6.23 6.45 17.00
C VAL A 232 5.01 6.57 16.10
N PHE A 233 4.13 5.57 16.11
CA PHE A 233 2.91 5.58 15.29
C PHE A 233 1.94 6.70 15.69
N ALA A 234 1.85 7.05 16.98
CA ALA A 234 1.05 8.19 17.42
C ALA A 234 1.53 9.52 16.81
N ARG A 235 2.85 9.69 16.65
CA ARG A 235 3.42 10.88 16.03
C ARG A 235 3.16 10.90 14.53
N ILE A 236 3.42 9.78 13.85
CA ILE A 236 3.22 9.62 12.41
C ILE A 236 1.74 9.84 12.07
N ALA A 237 0.82 9.23 12.82
CA ALA A 237 -0.63 9.34 12.60
C ALA A 237 -1.15 10.78 12.52
N GLU A 238 -0.62 11.71 13.33
CA GLU A 238 -1.04 13.12 13.29
C GLU A 238 -0.63 13.83 11.99
N ASP A 239 0.49 13.42 11.41
CA ASP A 239 1.04 13.96 10.17
C ASP A 239 0.31 13.33 8.97
N GLU A 240 0.14 12.00 8.96
CA GLU A 240 -0.61 11.23 7.94
C GLU A 240 -2.07 11.68 7.79
N LEU A 241 -2.74 12.04 8.89
CA LEU A 241 -4.09 12.60 8.83
C LEU A 241 -4.13 13.89 7.98
N ARG A 242 -3.08 14.71 8.04
CA ARG A 242 -3.00 15.93 7.24
C ARG A 242 -2.68 15.62 5.79
N HIS A 243 -1.93 14.56 5.52
CA HIS A 243 -1.63 14.10 4.16
C HIS A 243 -2.90 13.57 3.49
N ALA A 244 -3.69 12.76 4.20
CA ALA A 244 -5.01 12.35 3.75
C ALA A 244 -5.92 13.57 3.49
N GLU A 245 -6.02 14.53 4.42
CA GLU A 245 -6.80 15.76 4.22
C GLU A 245 -6.31 16.58 3.00
N LEU A 246 -5.00 16.65 2.76
CA LEU A 246 -4.41 17.28 1.58
C LEU A 246 -4.85 16.55 0.29
N SER A 247 -4.76 15.23 0.26
CA SER A 247 -5.13 14.40 -0.90
C SER A 247 -6.59 14.60 -1.31
N TRP A 248 -7.50 14.72 -0.36
CA TRP A 248 -8.90 15.01 -0.64
C TRP A 248 -9.15 16.45 -1.14
N ARG A 249 -8.42 17.43 -0.61
CA ARG A 249 -8.48 18.82 -1.13
C ARG A 249 -7.92 18.90 -2.55
N LEU A 250 -6.87 18.15 -2.82
CA LEU A 250 -6.28 18.02 -4.14
C LEU A 250 -7.27 17.37 -5.12
N ASP A 251 -7.93 16.28 -4.72
CA ASP A 251 -8.98 15.63 -5.52
C ASP A 251 -10.09 16.63 -5.87
N ALA A 252 -10.61 17.36 -4.88
CA ALA A 252 -11.64 18.37 -5.10
C ALA A 252 -11.21 19.43 -6.14
N TRP A 253 -9.96 19.91 -6.08
CA TRP A 253 -9.45 20.83 -7.09
C TRP A 253 -9.30 20.17 -8.46
N LEU A 254 -8.72 18.97 -8.55
CA LEU A 254 -8.54 18.24 -9.80
C LEU A 254 -9.87 17.99 -10.50
N GLN A 255 -10.91 17.60 -9.77
CA GLN A 255 -12.26 17.39 -10.33
C GLN A 255 -12.84 18.65 -11.00
N THR A 256 -12.45 19.86 -10.58
CA THR A 256 -12.87 21.09 -11.27
C THR A 256 -12.19 21.33 -12.62
N GLN A 257 -11.10 20.61 -12.88
CA GLN A 257 -10.26 20.75 -14.07
C GLN A 257 -10.47 19.61 -15.08
N LEU A 258 -11.05 18.49 -14.65
CA LEU A 258 -11.23 17.28 -15.46
C LEU A 258 -12.44 17.37 -16.40
N SER A 259 -12.36 16.63 -17.51
CA SER A 259 -13.54 16.33 -18.31
C SER A 259 -14.46 15.35 -17.57
N GLU A 260 -15.73 15.27 -17.97
CA GLU A 260 -16.68 14.30 -17.38
C GLU A 260 -16.20 12.85 -17.53
N SER A 261 -15.56 12.52 -18.66
CA SER A 261 -15.00 11.19 -18.90
C SER A 261 -13.83 10.90 -17.96
N ASP A 262 -12.89 11.83 -17.80
CA ASP A 262 -11.75 11.64 -16.92
C ASP A 262 -12.18 11.57 -15.45
N ALA A 263 -13.16 12.38 -15.06
CA ALA A 263 -13.74 12.34 -13.72
C ALA A 263 -14.37 10.97 -13.42
N ALA A 264 -15.09 10.39 -14.38
CA ALA A 264 -15.66 9.05 -14.25
C ALA A 264 -14.58 7.97 -14.12
N ASP A 265 -13.48 8.06 -14.89
CA ASP A 265 -12.34 7.15 -14.79
C ASP A 265 -11.67 7.23 -13.42
N VAL A 266 -11.46 8.44 -12.90
CA VAL A 266 -10.87 8.67 -11.57
C VAL A 266 -11.74 8.05 -10.46
N ILE A 267 -13.07 8.19 -10.55
CA ILE A 267 -14.00 7.55 -9.61
C ILE A 267 -13.89 6.03 -9.69
N ALA A 268 -13.82 5.46 -10.90
CA ALA A 268 -13.71 4.02 -11.12
C ALA A 268 -12.40 3.45 -10.56
N VAL A 269 -11.28 4.13 -10.79
CA VAL A 269 -9.96 3.76 -10.25
C VAL A 269 -9.95 3.83 -8.72
N ARG A 270 -10.46 4.92 -8.13
CA ARG A 270 -10.58 5.03 -6.67
C ARG A 270 -11.37 3.88 -6.06
N ALA A 271 -12.50 3.53 -6.70
CA ALA A 271 -13.34 2.43 -6.25
C ALA A 271 -12.66 1.06 -6.36
N ARG A 272 -11.87 0.85 -7.42
CA ARG A 272 -11.07 -0.38 -7.60
C ARG A 272 -9.97 -0.47 -6.54
N ALA A 273 -9.18 0.58 -6.36
CA ALA A 273 -8.13 0.63 -5.33
C ALA A 273 -8.69 0.32 -3.95
N ARG A 274 -9.85 0.90 -3.60
CA ARG A 274 -10.56 0.57 -2.37
C ARG A 274 -11.03 -0.89 -2.30
N SER A 275 -11.72 -1.39 -3.32
CA SER A 275 -12.23 -2.77 -3.29
C SER A 275 -11.10 -3.77 -3.11
N ALA A 276 -9.97 -3.49 -3.74
CA ALA A 276 -8.83 -4.36 -3.63
C ALA A 276 -8.19 -4.30 -2.22
N ILE A 277 -8.35 -3.21 -1.45
CA ILE A 277 -8.01 -3.17 -0.02
C ILE A 277 -8.85 -4.15 0.81
N GLU A 278 -10.12 -4.36 0.47
CA GLU A 278 -10.98 -5.33 1.17
C GLU A 278 -10.57 -6.80 0.90
N GLY A 279 -9.78 -7.02 -0.16
CA GLY A 279 -9.38 -8.33 -0.66
C GLY A 279 -8.18 -8.97 0.04
N VAL A 280 -7.30 -8.21 0.70
CA VAL A 280 -5.90 -8.63 0.95
C VAL A 280 -5.66 -9.47 2.21
N ALA A 281 -4.54 -10.20 2.19
CA ALA A 281 -3.91 -11.00 3.26
C ALA A 281 -2.47 -10.47 3.61
N LEU A 282 -2.07 -10.50 4.89
CA LEU A 282 -1.05 -9.63 5.51
C LEU A 282 0.26 -10.38 5.53
N GLU A 283 1.36 -9.68 5.25
CA GLU A 283 2.71 -10.22 5.30
C GLU A 283 3.15 -10.59 6.74
N VAL A 284 2.52 -10.00 7.76
CA VAL A 284 2.75 -10.37 9.16
C VAL A 284 1.89 -11.56 9.57
N THR A 285 2.42 -12.76 9.36
CA THR A 285 1.76 -14.03 9.71
C THR A 285 1.91 -14.38 11.19
N SER A 286 2.90 -13.82 11.88
CA SER A 286 3.14 -14.06 13.30
C SER A 286 2.15 -13.29 14.18
N PRO A 287 1.36 -13.97 15.04
CA PRO A 287 0.49 -13.30 16.01
C PRO A 287 1.25 -12.31 16.91
N LEU A 288 2.49 -12.66 17.28
CA LEU A 288 3.34 -11.82 18.12
C LEU A 288 3.74 -10.53 17.39
N ALA A 289 4.13 -10.62 16.13
CA ALA A 289 4.52 -9.44 15.36
C ALA A 289 3.33 -8.50 15.14
N ARG A 290 2.14 -9.05 14.87
CA ARG A 290 0.90 -8.27 14.77
C ARG A 290 0.57 -7.55 16.07
N GLU A 291 0.72 -8.21 17.21
CA GLU A 291 0.47 -7.64 18.54
C GLU A 291 1.48 -6.54 18.88
N LEU A 292 2.78 -6.80 18.65
CA LEU A 292 3.85 -5.83 18.92
C LEU A 292 3.69 -4.55 18.09
N LEU A 293 3.39 -4.71 16.80
CA LEU A 293 3.18 -3.60 15.86
C LEU A 293 1.78 -2.99 15.95
N GLY A 294 0.85 -3.65 16.64
CA GLY A 294 -0.54 -3.22 16.73
C GLY A 294 -1.28 -3.25 15.39
N LEU A 295 -0.96 -4.17 14.48
CA LEU A 295 -1.56 -4.18 13.14
C LEU A 295 -3.02 -4.69 13.19
N PRO A 296 -3.96 -4.09 12.44
CA PRO A 296 -5.34 -4.57 12.35
C PRO A 296 -5.42 -5.91 11.60
N ASP A 297 -6.39 -6.76 11.94
CA ASP A 297 -6.75 -7.91 11.10
C ASP A 297 -7.64 -7.51 9.92
N ARG A 298 -8.10 -8.49 9.12
CA ARG A 298 -8.90 -8.24 7.91
C ARG A 298 -10.20 -7.57 8.21
N THR A 299 -10.85 -8.04 9.26
CA THR A 299 -12.18 -7.59 9.63
C THR A 299 -12.08 -6.14 10.08
N GLN A 300 -11.06 -5.84 10.88
CA GLN A 300 -10.75 -4.49 11.34
C GLN A 300 -10.37 -3.57 10.19
N LEU A 301 -9.51 -4.02 9.27
CA LEU A 301 -9.15 -3.20 8.11
C LEU A 301 -10.34 -2.97 7.16
N ARG A 302 -11.16 -3.98 6.89
CA ARG A 302 -12.38 -3.82 6.09
C ARG A 302 -13.30 -2.79 6.72
N ALA A 303 -13.44 -2.81 8.05
CA ALA A 303 -14.22 -1.81 8.75
C ALA A 303 -13.60 -0.40 8.59
N ILE A 304 -12.27 -0.27 8.69
CA ILE A 304 -11.56 0.98 8.43
C ILE A 304 -11.81 1.48 6.99
N ALA A 305 -11.69 0.60 5.99
CA ALA A 305 -11.91 0.93 4.58
C ALA A 305 -13.37 1.33 4.30
N ALA A 306 -14.34 0.61 4.85
CA ALA A 306 -15.77 0.93 4.71
C ALA A 306 -16.15 2.27 5.35
N MET A 307 -15.40 2.74 6.34
CA MET A 307 -15.63 4.05 6.94
C MET A 307 -15.19 5.20 6.02
N ILE A 308 -14.16 4.99 5.20
CA ILE A 308 -13.77 5.99 4.18
C ILE A 308 -14.90 6.22 3.18
N ASP A 309 -15.64 5.16 2.82
CA ASP A 309 -16.80 5.24 1.92
C ASP A 309 -17.95 6.08 2.45
N LEU A 310 -18.20 6.01 3.75
CA LEU A 310 -19.27 6.78 4.37
C LEU A 310 -18.93 8.28 4.38
N ASP A 311 -17.66 8.64 4.60
CA ASP A 311 -17.22 10.03 4.53
C ASP A 311 -17.25 10.56 3.08
N GLU A 312 -16.82 9.74 2.10
CA GLU A 312 -16.90 10.08 0.68
C GLU A 312 -18.35 10.33 0.25
N ARG A 313 -19.28 9.42 0.58
CA ARG A 313 -20.71 9.58 0.28
C ARG A 313 -21.30 10.80 0.96
N GLN A 314 -20.98 11.05 2.23
CA GLN A 314 -21.44 12.25 2.92
C GLN A 314 -20.91 13.54 2.29
N ARG A 315 -19.65 13.58 1.87
CA ARG A 315 -19.08 14.76 1.19
C ARG A 315 -19.72 15.01 -0.17
N LEU A 316 -20.00 13.94 -0.93
CA LEU A 316 -20.72 14.00 -2.21
C LEU A 316 -22.18 14.44 -2.02
N GLU A 317 -22.88 13.90 -1.02
CA GLU A 317 -24.28 14.22 -0.69
C GLU A 317 -24.46 15.64 -0.16
N LEU A 318 -23.50 16.15 0.62
CA LEU A 318 -23.55 17.51 1.18
C LEU A 318 -23.20 18.60 0.16
N GLY A 319 -22.76 18.24 -1.05
CA GLY A 319 -22.34 19.21 -2.07
C GLY A 319 -21.24 20.14 -1.56
N GLU A 320 -20.46 19.72 -0.55
CA GLU A 320 -19.33 20.44 0.01
C GLU A 320 -18.22 20.45 -1.06
N ARG A 321 -18.39 21.30 -2.09
CA ARG A 321 -17.28 21.77 -2.92
C ARG A 321 -16.37 22.52 -1.95
N VAL A 322 -15.32 21.85 -1.51
CA VAL A 322 -14.29 22.46 -0.68
C VAL A 322 -13.73 23.64 -1.47
N ALA A 323 -14.08 24.85 -1.05
CA ALA A 323 -13.52 26.10 -1.54
C ALA A 323 -12.08 26.28 -1.01
#